data_AF-A0A7L0CW62-F1
#
_entry.id   AF-A0A7L0CW62-F1
#
_cell.length_a   1.000
_cell.length_b   1.000
_cell.length_c   1.000
_cell.angle_alpha   90.00
_cell.angle_beta   90.00
_cell.angle_gamma   90.00
#
_symmetry.space_group_name_H-M   'P 1'
#
loop_
_entity.id
_entity.type
_entity.pdbx_description
1 polymer ?
#
loop_
_entity_poly.entity_id
_entity_poly.type
_entity_poly.pdbx_seq_one_letter_code
_entity_poly.pdbx_strand_id
1 'polypeptide(L)'
;EVPVVDVQSDNFAELWPSMVLALRTATFIAVDTVRAGREGAAVTERAAAGPCRAVPAHRCFPAGAERPRRQENTYLCQIYNLTLLCTEDYVVEPQSVQFLVQHGFDFNKQYSRGIPYHKGNDKGNESQSLSVRTFFLELIRAKKPLVLHNGLIDLVFLYQCFYAHLPENLGTFTADLSEMFPAGIYDTKYASEFEIRLVASYLEYAYKKCKRENCKLKDCSGQHLTVEFCSYPAALSRYIDYRHCCLEEESHSVGGEKKVPICEKFSAYGWCPRGVMCPQSHNIDLIIDEDDKLWEEKRKKRKHKWKRRKKAEEAAKALEQESSGIEMEAQNGEEGPPRKQSCYKPAAASELAEITPSTGDWPLEENSMDVEAEIPETEAECAAAKEKESHGPSSLGGTHRAGFDAFMTGYIMAYVWMLKKGTNTDAGAGPWLPDCHNKLYLSGKAVPLQIVKSLFSKSSKAHSQKMKLAWASG
;
A
#
# COMPACT_ATOMS: atom_id res chain seq x y z
N GLU A 1 -5.23 -19.88 -4.90
CA GLU A 1 -5.79 -18.53 -5.12
C GLU A 1 -5.91 -17.80 -3.78
N VAL A 2 -6.02 -16.48 -3.82
CA VAL A 2 -6.21 -15.63 -2.64
C VAL A 2 -7.67 -15.19 -2.60
N PRO A 3 -8.46 -15.62 -1.61
CA PRO A 3 -9.87 -15.24 -1.49
C PRO A 3 -9.99 -13.82 -0.94
N VAL A 4 -10.70 -12.96 -1.67
CA VAL A 4 -11.06 -11.60 -1.27
C VAL A 4 -12.56 -11.53 -1.03
N VAL A 5 -12.97 -11.22 0.20
CA VAL A 5 -14.38 -11.08 0.56
C VAL A 5 -14.85 -9.66 0.21
N ASP A 6 -15.74 -9.55 -0.77
CA ASP A 6 -16.37 -8.31 -1.16
C ASP A 6 -17.48 -7.92 -0.19
N VAL A 7 -17.32 -6.78 0.47
CA VAL A 7 -18.24 -6.23 1.45
C VAL A 7 -18.94 -5.00 0.87
N GLN A 8 -20.26 -5.05 0.81
CA GLN A 8 -21.16 -4.08 0.19
C GLN A 8 -22.31 -3.77 1.13
N SER A 9 -23.16 -2.79 0.78
CA SER A 9 -24.29 -2.39 1.63
C SER A 9 -25.26 -3.53 1.93
N ASP A 10 -25.45 -4.48 1.00
CA ASP A 10 -26.37 -5.62 1.12
C ASP A 10 -25.88 -6.73 2.06
N ASN A 11 -24.56 -6.86 2.27
CA ASN A 11 -23.96 -7.92 3.09
C ASN A 11 -23.15 -7.41 4.29
N PHE A 12 -23.00 -6.09 4.46
CA PHE A 12 -22.17 -5.49 5.52
C PHE A 12 -22.62 -5.91 6.92
N ALA A 13 -23.93 -5.90 7.19
CA ALA A 13 -24.47 -6.29 8.49
C ALA A 13 -24.27 -7.78 8.79
N GLU A 14 -24.40 -8.65 7.78
CA GLU A 14 -24.18 -10.09 7.91
C GLU A 14 -22.70 -10.41 8.18
N LEU A 15 -21.78 -9.75 7.48
CA LEU A 15 -20.34 -9.97 7.61
C LEU A 15 -19.70 -9.28 8.83
N TRP A 16 -20.41 -8.33 9.45
CA TRP A 16 -19.91 -7.52 10.56
C TRP A 16 -19.28 -8.35 11.70
N PRO A 17 -19.92 -9.40 12.27
CA PRO A 17 -19.33 -10.15 13.37
C PRO A 17 -18.01 -10.82 12.99
N SER A 18 -17.92 -11.34 11.76
CA SER A 18 -16.70 -11.95 11.21
C SER A 18 -15.58 -10.92 11.08
N MET A 19 -15.88 -9.76 10.51
CA MET A 19 -14.91 -8.67 10.34
C MET A 19 -14.38 -8.15 11.68
N VAL A 20 -15.26 -7.93 12.67
CA VAL A 20 -14.85 -7.48 14.02
C VAL A 20 -14.02 -8.55 14.73
N LEU A 21 -14.39 -9.83 14.63
CA LEU A 21 -13.60 -10.93 15.18
C LEU A 21 -12.20 -10.97 14.55
N ALA A 22 -12.11 -10.78 13.22
CA ALA A 22 -10.84 -10.72 12.51
C ALA A 22 -9.97 -9.55 13.01
N LEU A 23 -10.52 -8.35 13.21
CA LEU A 23 -9.77 -7.21 13.78
C LEU A 23 -9.22 -7.54 15.18
N ARG A 24 -10.05 -8.09 16.07
CA ARG A 24 -9.69 -8.35 17.48
C ARG A 24 -8.63 -9.44 17.62
N THR A 25 -8.72 -10.48 16.80
CA THR A 25 -7.80 -11.62 16.84
C THR A 25 -6.57 -11.42 15.97
N ALA A 26 -6.50 -10.33 15.18
CA ALA A 26 -5.37 -10.03 14.32
C ALA A 26 -4.08 -9.87 15.13
N THR A 27 -2.97 -10.20 14.47
CA THR A 27 -1.63 -9.88 14.99
C THR A 27 -1.16 -8.53 14.46
N PHE A 28 -1.50 -8.20 13.21
CA PHE A 28 -1.43 -6.86 12.64
C PHE A 28 -2.53 -6.70 11.58
N ILE A 29 -2.82 -5.47 11.19
CA ILE A 29 -3.84 -5.15 10.19
C ILE A 29 -3.19 -4.34 9.07
N ALA A 30 -3.21 -4.87 7.85
CA ALA A 30 -2.77 -4.13 6.68
C ALA A 30 -3.96 -3.44 6.00
N VAL A 31 -3.81 -2.16 5.67
CA VAL A 31 -4.84 -1.35 5.02
C VAL A 31 -4.31 -0.74 3.74
N ASP A 32 -5.20 -0.60 2.75
CA ASP A 32 -4.96 0.14 1.52
C ASP A 32 -6.27 0.84 1.13
N THR A 33 -6.16 2.06 0.58
CA THR A 33 -7.31 2.84 0.13
C THR A 33 -7.16 3.23 -1.33
N VAL A 34 -8.19 2.92 -2.11
CA VAL A 34 -8.25 3.31 -3.52
C VAL A 34 -9.06 4.60 -3.64
N ARG A 35 -8.53 5.61 -4.34
CA ARG A 35 -9.17 6.92 -4.49
C ARG A 35 -9.23 7.38 -5.95
N ALA A 36 -10.29 8.10 -6.29
CA ALA A 36 -10.52 8.68 -7.62
C ALA A 36 -9.78 10.02 -7.86
N GLY A 37 -8.65 10.28 -7.19
CA GLY A 37 -7.85 11.50 -7.41
C GLY A 37 -6.47 11.44 -6.75
N ARG A 38 -5.41 11.93 -7.41
CA ARG A 38 -4.01 11.75 -7.01
C ARG A 38 -3.22 13.02 -6.64
N GLU A 39 -3.45 14.22 -7.22
CA GLU A 39 -2.55 15.37 -6.97
C GLU A 39 -3.20 16.79 -6.90
N GLY A 40 -2.60 17.67 -6.08
CA GLY A 40 -2.63 19.14 -6.21
C GLY A 40 -3.87 19.91 -5.75
N ALA A 41 -3.79 20.52 -4.55
CA ALA A 41 -4.77 21.35 -3.83
C ALA A 41 -5.70 20.59 -2.86
N ALA A 42 -5.61 21.00 -1.58
CA ALA A 42 -6.43 20.64 -0.43
C ALA A 42 -7.01 19.21 -0.43
N VAL A 43 -6.35 18.30 0.31
CA VAL A 43 -6.78 16.92 0.55
C VAL A 43 -8.21 16.82 1.16
N THR A 44 -8.79 17.95 1.57
CA THR A 44 -10.08 18.07 2.25
C THR A 44 -11.32 17.87 1.37
N GLU A 45 -11.26 18.12 0.05
CA GLU A 45 -12.45 18.08 -0.84
C GLU A 45 -12.48 16.92 -1.85
N ARG A 46 -11.35 16.24 -2.07
CA ARG A 46 -11.17 15.30 -3.19
C ARG A 46 -11.22 13.85 -2.75
N ALA A 47 -12.40 13.38 -2.38
CA ALA A 47 -12.58 11.97 -2.05
C ALA A 47 -13.98 11.47 -2.41
N ALA A 48 -14.10 10.87 -3.59
CA ALA A 48 -14.90 9.66 -3.74
C ALA A 48 -14.09 8.53 -3.10
N ALA A 49 -14.52 7.98 -1.96
CA ALA A 49 -13.89 6.78 -1.45
C ALA A 49 -14.14 5.63 -2.40
N GLY A 50 -13.10 5.16 -3.09
CA GLY A 50 -13.09 3.79 -3.55
C GLY A 50 -12.95 2.84 -2.35
N PRO A 51 -12.72 1.55 -2.62
CA PRO A 51 -12.78 0.54 -1.59
C PRO A 51 -11.71 0.75 -0.51
N CYS A 52 -12.15 0.71 0.75
CA CYS A 52 -11.26 0.61 1.90
C CYS A 52 -11.04 -0.87 2.18
N ARG A 53 -9.78 -1.30 2.29
CA ARG A 53 -9.47 -2.72 2.44
C ARG A 53 -8.73 -2.96 3.71
N ALA A 54 -9.18 -3.93 4.47
CA ALA A 54 -8.48 -4.38 5.67
C ALA A 54 -8.10 -5.85 5.50
N VAL A 55 -6.83 -6.14 5.76
CA VAL A 55 -6.28 -7.49 5.83
C VAL A 55 -5.83 -7.74 7.26
N PRO A 56 -6.69 -8.34 8.09
CA PRO A 56 -6.27 -8.96 9.34
C PRO A 56 -5.32 -10.13 9.04
N ALA A 57 -4.09 -10.04 9.54
CA ALA A 57 -3.13 -11.12 9.49
C ALA A 57 -2.97 -11.72 10.90
N HIS A 58 -3.27 -12.99 11.04
CA HIS A 58 -3.21 -13.73 12.29
C HIS A 58 -2.00 -14.67 12.30
N ARG A 59 -1.11 -14.54 13.27
CA ARG A 59 -0.22 -15.62 13.68
C ARG A 59 -1.08 -16.61 14.47
N CYS A 60 -1.07 -17.89 14.08
CA CYS A 60 -1.89 -18.89 14.75
C CYS A 60 -1.47 -19.03 16.23
N PHE A 61 -2.33 -18.61 17.16
CA PHE A 61 -2.34 -19.08 18.55
C PHE A 61 -3.72 -19.67 18.82
N PRO A 62 -3.86 -21.00 18.96
CA PRO A 62 -5.16 -21.64 19.04
C PRO A 62 -5.79 -21.40 20.42
N ALA A 63 -7.05 -20.95 20.42
CA ALA A 63 -7.97 -21.24 21.52
C ALA A 63 -8.82 -22.45 21.09
N GLY A 64 -8.63 -23.58 21.78
CA GLY A 64 -9.59 -24.69 21.80
C GLY A 64 -9.79 -25.48 20.50
N ALA A 65 -8.74 -26.16 20.01
CA ALA A 65 -8.85 -27.44 19.28
C ALA A 65 -7.44 -28.00 19.07
N GLU A 66 -7.19 -29.24 19.49
CA GLU A 66 -5.94 -29.95 19.18
C GLU A 66 -5.80 -30.09 17.66
N ARG A 67 -4.95 -29.24 17.07
CA ARG A 67 -4.40 -29.39 15.72
C ARG A 67 -2.88 -29.47 15.82
N PRO A 68 -2.21 -30.20 14.91
CA PRO A 68 -0.75 -30.40 14.97
C PRO A 68 -0.02 -29.06 14.99
N ARG A 69 1.08 -28.99 15.77
CA ARG A 69 1.94 -27.81 15.95
C ARG A 69 2.24 -27.16 14.59
N ARG A 70 1.62 -26.01 14.31
CA ARG A 70 1.86 -25.23 13.08
C ARG A 70 3.23 -24.57 13.14
N GLN A 71 3.91 -24.45 12.00
CA GLN A 71 5.24 -23.85 11.91
C GLN A 71 5.24 -22.39 12.42
N GLU A 72 6.35 -21.94 12.99
CA GLU A 72 6.44 -20.63 13.66
C GLU A 72 6.12 -19.42 12.77
N ASN A 73 6.09 -19.57 11.44
CA ASN A 73 5.89 -18.49 10.46
C ASN A 73 4.69 -18.70 9.55
N THR A 74 3.67 -19.37 10.07
CA THR A 74 2.38 -19.52 9.38
C THR A 74 1.41 -18.41 9.79
N TYR A 75 0.89 -17.68 8.81
CA TYR A 75 -0.14 -16.65 8.99
C TYR A 75 -1.45 -17.09 8.37
N LEU A 76 -2.54 -16.98 9.13
CA LEU A 76 -3.89 -17.03 8.58
C LEU A 76 -4.29 -15.63 8.14
N CYS A 77 -4.68 -15.48 6.88
CA CYS A 77 -4.99 -14.21 6.25
C CYS A 77 -6.47 -14.16 5.85
N GLN A 78 -7.13 -13.06 6.21
CA GLN A 78 -8.48 -12.74 5.78
C GLN A 78 -8.44 -11.38 5.08
N ILE A 79 -9.09 -11.26 3.93
CA ILE A 79 -9.02 -10.06 3.10
C ILE A 79 -10.44 -9.58 2.85
N TYR A 80 -10.73 -8.34 3.25
CA TYR A 80 -12.01 -7.71 3.01
C TYR A 80 -11.85 -6.52 2.07
N ASN A 81 -12.69 -6.49 1.03
CA ASN A 81 -12.80 -5.39 0.09
C ASN A 81 -14.11 -4.63 0.35
N LEU A 82 -14.07 -3.53 1.12
CA LEU A 82 -15.28 -2.77 1.42
C LEU A 82 -15.52 -1.77 0.29
N THR A 83 -16.60 -1.95 -0.48
CA THR A 83 -17.04 -0.97 -1.48
C THR A 83 -17.77 0.18 -0.77
N LEU A 84 -17.27 1.40 -0.89
CA LEU A 84 -17.76 2.57 -0.14
C LEU A 84 -18.37 3.62 -1.07
N LEU A 85 -19.34 4.38 -0.54
CA LEU A 85 -19.96 5.50 -1.25
C LEU A 85 -20.09 6.72 -0.33
N CYS A 86 -19.53 7.85 -0.76
CA CYS A 86 -19.66 9.11 -0.04
C CYS A 86 -21.08 9.66 -0.24
N THR A 87 -21.74 10.04 0.84
CA THR A 87 -23.08 10.66 0.82
C THR A 87 -23.06 12.17 0.64
N GLU A 88 -21.87 12.78 0.69
CA GLU A 88 -21.64 14.21 0.50
C GLU A 88 -20.96 14.44 -0.84
N ASP A 89 -21.05 15.67 -1.37
CA ASP A 89 -20.39 16.06 -2.61
C ASP A 89 -18.87 15.78 -2.57
N TYR A 90 -18.33 15.39 -3.72
CA TYR A 90 -16.91 15.12 -3.88
C TYR A 90 -16.43 15.41 -5.29
N VAL A 91 -15.14 15.73 -5.37
CA VAL A 91 -14.45 15.93 -6.65
C VAL A 91 -13.73 14.65 -7.06
N VAL A 92 -13.84 14.31 -8.35
CA VAL A 92 -13.09 13.23 -8.99
C VAL A 92 -12.09 13.79 -10.00
N GLU A 93 -10.95 13.13 -10.13
CA GLU A 93 -9.96 13.45 -11.14
C GLU A 93 -10.12 12.47 -12.32
N PRO A 94 -10.35 12.97 -13.56
CA PRO A 94 -10.59 12.11 -14.72
C PRO A 94 -9.49 11.08 -14.97
N GLN A 95 -8.21 11.46 -14.81
CA GLN A 95 -7.08 10.55 -15.02
C GLN A 95 -7.08 9.40 -14.00
N SER A 96 -7.41 9.69 -12.74
CA SER A 96 -7.51 8.68 -11.69
C SER A 96 -8.70 7.75 -11.93
N VAL A 97 -9.86 8.27 -12.32
CA VAL A 97 -11.03 7.45 -12.68
C VAL A 97 -10.71 6.55 -13.88
N GLN A 98 -10.10 7.09 -14.94
CA GLN A 98 -9.70 6.32 -16.11
C GLN A 98 -8.74 5.19 -15.75
N PHE A 99 -7.75 5.49 -14.90
CA PHE A 99 -6.82 4.48 -14.38
C PHE A 99 -7.57 3.36 -13.64
N LEU A 100 -8.54 3.71 -12.78
CA LEU A 100 -9.33 2.72 -12.05
C LEU A 100 -10.17 1.83 -12.98
N VAL A 101 -10.85 2.42 -13.97
CA VAL A 101 -11.62 1.65 -14.98
C VAL A 101 -10.70 0.69 -15.75
N GLN A 102 -9.54 1.17 -16.20
CA GLN A 102 -8.56 0.34 -16.92
C GLN A 102 -8.05 -0.85 -16.10
N HIS A 103 -8.06 -0.73 -14.77
CA HIS A 103 -7.65 -1.78 -13.83
C HIS A 103 -8.84 -2.57 -13.24
N GLY A 104 -10.01 -2.49 -13.87
CA GLY A 104 -11.17 -3.31 -13.56
C GLY A 104 -11.96 -2.84 -12.34
N PHE A 105 -11.84 -1.57 -11.95
CA PHE A 105 -12.72 -1.00 -10.92
C PHE A 105 -14.14 -0.81 -11.45
N ASP A 106 -15.12 -1.33 -10.71
CA ASP A 106 -16.53 -1.25 -11.08
C ASP A 106 -17.24 -0.10 -10.33
N PHE A 107 -17.38 1.02 -11.02
CA PHE A 107 -18.11 2.19 -10.50
C PHE A 107 -19.62 1.92 -10.40
N ASN A 108 -20.20 1.10 -11.28
CA ASN A 108 -21.63 0.78 -11.19
C ASN A 108 -21.93 0.05 -9.88
N LYS A 109 -21.06 -0.91 -9.52
CA LYS A 109 -21.11 -1.59 -8.22
C LYS A 109 -20.93 -0.61 -7.05
N GLN A 110 -20.04 0.36 -7.17
CA GLN A 110 -19.84 1.39 -6.14
C GLN A 110 -21.08 2.26 -5.92
N TYR A 111 -21.66 2.80 -6.98
CA TYR A 111 -22.83 3.68 -6.88
C TYR A 111 -24.11 2.94 -6.51
N SER A 112 -24.25 1.67 -6.92
CA SER A 112 -25.46 0.89 -6.62
C SER A 112 -25.42 0.17 -5.27
N ARG A 113 -24.24 -0.25 -4.80
CA ARG A 113 -24.08 -1.14 -3.62
C ARG A 113 -23.01 -0.67 -2.63
N GLY A 114 -22.50 0.54 -2.77
CA GLY A 114 -21.51 1.09 -1.85
C GLY A 114 -22.08 1.32 -0.46
N ILE A 115 -21.30 0.99 0.56
CA ILE A 115 -21.64 1.25 1.96
C ILE A 115 -21.56 2.77 2.17
N PRO A 116 -22.67 3.41 2.58
CA PRO A 116 -22.70 4.86 2.73
C PRO A 116 -21.83 5.32 3.90
N TYR A 117 -21.13 6.44 3.70
CA TYR A 117 -20.43 7.15 4.76
C TYR A 117 -20.48 8.67 4.52
N HIS A 118 -20.11 9.44 5.54
CA HIS A 118 -19.93 10.90 5.44
C HIS A 118 -18.59 11.29 6.06
N LYS A 119 -18.07 12.45 5.67
CA LYS A 119 -16.76 12.94 6.11
C LYS A 119 -16.90 13.70 7.44
N GLY A 120 -15.75 14.02 8.04
CA GLY A 120 -15.66 14.93 9.17
C GLY A 120 -16.06 14.31 10.50
N ASN A 121 -16.61 15.14 11.39
CA ASN A 121 -16.99 14.77 12.75
C ASN A 121 -18.27 13.92 12.77
N ASP A 122 -18.47 13.14 13.85
CA ASP A 122 -19.70 12.36 14.04
C ASP A 122 -20.91 13.28 14.17
N LYS A 123 -22.02 12.90 13.52
CA LYS A 123 -23.32 13.53 13.74
C LYS A 123 -23.93 12.82 14.96
N GLY A 124 -24.52 13.59 15.89
CA GLY A 124 -24.85 13.15 17.27
C GLY A 124 -25.78 11.93 17.47
N ASN A 125 -26.17 11.22 16.40
CA ASN A 125 -27.05 10.04 16.41
C ASN A 125 -26.36 8.74 15.95
N GLU A 126 -25.04 8.73 15.73
CA GLU A 126 -24.33 7.62 15.07
C GLU A 126 -23.88 6.47 16.00
N SER A 127 -24.05 6.60 17.31
CA SER A 127 -23.47 5.65 18.28
C SER A 127 -24.09 4.24 18.27
N GLN A 128 -25.19 4.01 17.53
CA GLN A 128 -25.91 2.73 17.49
C GLN A 128 -26.02 2.11 16.08
N SER A 129 -25.56 2.78 15.03
CA SER A 129 -25.65 2.26 13.66
C SER A 129 -24.40 1.48 13.24
N LEU A 130 -24.61 0.36 12.55
CA LEU A 130 -23.56 -0.35 11.83
C LEU A 130 -23.10 0.54 10.67
N SER A 131 -21.90 1.10 10.77
CA SER A 131 -21.34 2.01 9.77
C SER A 131 -19.84 1.77 9.62
N VAL A 132 -19.28 2.26 8.52
CA VAL A 132 -17.83 2.18 8.30
C VAL A 132 -17.07 2.99 9.34
N ARG A 133 -17.68 4.07 9.87
CA ARG A 133 -17.13 4.87 10.96
C ARG A 133 -17.05 4.07 12.26
N THR A 134 -18.11 3.35 12.62
CA THR A 134 -18.07 2.45 13.79
C THR A 134 -17.13 1.26 13.57
N PHE A 135 -17.00 0.76 12.34
CA PHE A 135 -16.00 -0.26 12.00
C PHE A 135 -14.56 0.24 12.16
N PHE A 136 -14.28 1.47 11.73
CA PHE A 136 -12.97 2.10 11.92
C PHE A 136 -12.65 2.30 13.41
N LEU A 137 -13.65 2.61 14.24
CA LEU A 137 -13.48 2.63 15.70
C LEU A 137 -13.17 1.24 16.28
N GLU A 138 -13.77 0.16 15.77
CA GLU A 138 -13.40 -1.22 16.17
C GLU A 138 -11.94 -1.54 15.78
N LEU A 139 -11.47 -1.04 14.64
CA LEU A 139 -10.06 -1.17 14.23
C LEU A 139 -9.12 -0.48 15.23
N ILE A 140 -9.45 0.75 15.66
CA ILE A 140 -8.70 1.47 16.70
C ILE A 140 -8.74 0.72 18.05
N ARG A 141 -9.92 0.24 18.45
CA ARG A 141 -10.12 -0.52 19.71
C ARG A 141 -9.34 -1.83 19.74
N ALA A 142 -9.08 -2.44 18.59
CA ALA A 142 -8.29 -3.66 18.51
C ALA A 142 -6.82 -3.46 18.94
N LYS A 143 -6.31 -2.21 18.97
CA LYS A 143 -4.96 -1.85 19.41
C LYS A 143 -3.87 -2.69 18.74
N LYS A 144 -4.07 -3.02 17.46
CA LYS A 144 -3.11 -3.80 16.65
C LYS A 144 -2.20 -2.87 15.86
N PRO A 145 -0.98 -3.32 15.52
CA PRO A 145 -0.13 -2.62 14.56
C PRO A 145 -0.89 -2.37 13.25
N LEU A 146 -0.89 -1.11 12.80
CA LEU A 146 -1.45 -0.71 11.50
C LEU A 146 -0.34 -0.70 10.46
N VAL A 147 -0.56 -1.39 9.34
CA VAL A 147 0.44 -1.57 8.28
C VAL A 147 -0.10 -0.98 6.98
N LEU A 148 0.68 -0.13 6.33
CA LEU A 148 0.33 0.53 5.07
C LEU A 148 1.52 0.48 4.11
N HIS A 149 1.32 0.85 2.85
CA HIS A 149 2.40 1.01 1.89
C HIS A 149 2.38 2.44 1.33
N ASN A 150 3.38 3.25 1.66
CA ASN A 150 3.38 4.68 1.33
C ASN A 150 2.14 5.41 1.91
N GLY A 151 1.83 5.11 3.17
CA GLY A 151 0.49 5.21 3.74
C GLY A 151 0.04 6.59 4.21
N LEU A 152 0.79 7.66 3.96
CA LEU A 152 0.45 8.99 4.45
C LEU A 152 -0.94 9.43 3.95
N ILE A 153 -1.21 9.25 2.66
CA ILE A 153 -2.48 9.70 2.08
C ILE A 153 -3.63 8.82 2.54
N ASP A 154 -3.40 7.51 2.68
CA ASP A 154 -4.38 6.58 3.25
C ASP A 154 -4.77 7.01 4.67
N LEU A 155 -3.81 7.36 5.53
CA LEU A 155 -4.09 7.82 6.89
C LEU A 155 -4.89 9.12 6.92
N VAL A 156 -4.53 10.08 6.06
CA VAL A 156 -5.28 11.34 5.95
C VAL A 156 -6.72 11.07 5.50
N PHE A 157 -6.91 10.17 4.53
CA PHE A 157 -8.22 9.76 4.05
C PHE A 157 -9.04 9.04 5.14
N LEU A 158 -8.46 8.04 5.80
CA LEU A 158 -9.10 7.29 6.89
C LEU A 158 -9.54 8.23 8.02
N TYR A 159 -8.68 9.19 8.36
CA TYR A 159 -8.98 10.18 9.38
C TYR A 159 -10.14 11.08 8.95
N GLN A 160 -10.06 11.73 7.79
CA GLN A 160 -11.09 12.65 7.30
C GLN A 160 -12.43 11.96 7.05
N CYS A 161 -12.42 10.73 6.53
CA CYS A 161 -13.63 10.05 6.10
C CYS A 161 -14.31 9.27 7.23
N PHE A 162 -13.53 8.68 8.15
CA PHE A 162 -14.09 7.74 9.13
C PHE A 162 -13.90 8.16 10.59
N TYR A 163 -13.12 9.20 10.85
CA TYR A 163 -12.78 9.60 12.21
C TYR A 163 -13.25 11.01 12.56
N ALA A 164 -12.65 12.06 12.02
CA ALA A 164 -12.93 13.44 12.38
C ALA A 164 -12.46 14.39 11.28
N HIS A 165 -12.82 15.67 11.37
CA HIS A 165 -12.19 16.68 10.52
C HIS A 165 -10.67 16.72 10.75
N LEU A 166 -9.92 16.75 9.65
CA LEU A 166 -8.46 16.85 9.69
C LEU A 166 -8.02 18.05 10.54
N PRO A 167 -7.05 17.86 11.44
CA PRO A 167 -6.47 18.97 12.17
C PRO A 167 -5.75 19.94 11.23
N GLU A 168 -5.79 21.23 11.55
CA GLU A 168 -5.10 22.28 10.79
C GLU A 168 -3.57 22.10 10.78
N ASN A 169 -3.04 21.50 11.86
CA ASN A 169 -1.61 21.36 12.08
C ASN A 169 -1.17 19.89 12.01
N LEU A 170 -0.09 19.64 11.26
CA LEU A 170 0.51 18.30 11.14
C LEU A 170 0.86 17.70 12.51
N GLY A 171 1.36 18.51 13.45
CA GLY A 171 1.71 18.02 14.79
C GLY A 171 0.51 17.52 15.61
N THR A 172 -0.68 18.10 15.40
CA THR A 172 -1.92 17.61 16.01
C THR A 172 -2.35 16.30 15.36
N PHE A 173 -2.26 16.22 14.03
CA PHE A 173 -2.55 15.00 13.28
C PHE A 173 -1.65 13.84 13.70
N THR A 174 -0.33 14.04 13.79
CA THR A 174 0.59 12.98 14.24
C THR A 174 0.40 12.61 15.70
N ALA A 175 0.03 13.56 16.56
CA ALA A 175 -0.32 13.28 17.96
C ALA A 175 -1.56 12.38 18.04
N ASP A 176 -2.63 12.73 17.32
CA ASP A 176 -3.87 11.95 17.27
C ASP A 176 -3.60 10.53 16.74
N LEU A 177 -2.89 10.41 15.61
CA LEU A 177 -2.51 9.10 15.04
C LEU A 177 -1.69 8.24 16.03
N SER A 178 -0.73 8.85 16.74
CA SER A 178 0.11 8.12 17.69
C SER A 178 -0.68 7.56 18.88
N GLU A 179 -1.73 8.27 19.31
CA GLU A 179 -2.63 7.81 20.37
C GLU A 179 -3.66 6.80 19.83
N MET A 180 -4.14 6.97 18.59
CA MET A 180 -5.05 6.03 17.94
C MET A 180 -4.44 4.63 17.77
N PHE A 181 -3.15 4.55 17.44
CA PHE A 181 -2.46 3.29 17.13
C PHE A 181 -1.28 3.04 18.08
N PRO A 182 -1.53 2.66 19.34
CA PRO A 182 -0.48 2.51 20.36
C PRO A 182 0.53 1.39 20.06
N ALA A 183 0.14 0.38 19.27
CA ALA A 183 1.04 -0.70 18.84
C ALA A 183 1.92 -0.31 17.62
N GLY A 184 1.76 0.91 17.13
CA GLY A 184 2.56 1.52 16.08
C GLY A 184 1.96 1.42 14.68
N ILE A 185 2.37 2.35 13.83
CA ILE A 185 2.10 2.39 12.39
C ILE A 185 3.38 2.03 11.65
N TYR A 186 3.27 1.12 10.67
CA TYR A 186 4.39 0.61 9.89
C TYR A 186 4.15 0.85 8.40
N ASP A 187 5.11 1.50 7.75
CA ASP A 187 5.09 1.71 6.30
C ASP A 187 6.01 0.71 5.61
N THR A 188 5.41 -0.20 4.83
CA THR A 188 6.15 -1.25 4.12
C THR A 188 7.02 -0.72 3.01
N LYS A 189 6.76 0.48 2.47
CA LYS A 189 7.68 1.14 1.53
C LYS A 189 8.96 1.56 2.24
N TYR A 190 8.83 2.12 3.45
CA TYR A 190 9.97 2.45 4.30
C TYR A 190 10.74 1.19 4.69
N ALA A 191 10.05 0.14 5.16
CA ALA A 191 10.69 -1.15 5.47
C ALA A 191 11.41 -1.75 4.25
N SER A 192 10.81 -1.69 3.07
CA SER A 192 11.42 -2.21 1.83
C SER A 192 12.73 -1.47 1.49
N GLU A 193 12.76 -0.14 1.60
CA GLU A 193 13.94 0.65 1.24
C GLU A 193 15.03 0.64 2.32
N PHE A 194 14.65 0.77 3.59
CA PHE A 194 15.61 1.00 4.66
C PHE A 194 15.95 -0.26 5.47
N GLU A 195 14.97 -1.15 5.68
CA GLU A 195 15.15 -2.35 6.51
C GLU A 195 15.76 -3.51 5.72
N ILE A 196 15.15 -3.85 4.58
CA ILE A 196 15.60 -4.96 3.71
C ILE A 196 16.35 -4.50 2.46
N ARG A 197 16.48 -3.17 2.25
CA ARG A 197 17.33 -2.54 1.24
C ARG A 197 17.08 -3.02 -0.20
N LEU A 198 15.81 -3.09 -0.59
CA LEU A 198 15.41 -3.39 -1.96
C LEU A 198 15.84 -2.29 -2.94
N VAL A 199 16.08 -2.66 -4.20
CA VAL A 199 16.50 -1.71 -5.25
C VAL A 199 15.38 -0.76 -5.65
N ALA A 200 14.14 -1.27 -5.68
CA ALA A 200 12.92 -0.49 -5.82
C ALA A 200 11.94 -0.85 -4.70
N SER A 201 11.05 0.08 -4.36
CA SER A 201 10.16 -0.02 -3.20
C SER A 201 8.69 0.21 -3.53
N TYR A 202 8.29 0.23 -4.81
CA TYR A 202 6.87 0.22 -5.17
C TYR A 202 6.27 -1.17 -4.87
N LEU A 203 4.98 -1.17 -4.51
CA LEU A 203 4.31 -2.30 -3.87
C LEU A 203 4.49 -3.63 -4.60
N GLU A 204 4.23 -3.65 -5.91
CA GLU A 204 4.28 -4.89 -6.69
C GLU A 204 5.70 -5.46 -6.78
N TYR A 205 6.72 -4.62 -6.99
CA TYR A 205 8.12 -5.06 -6.97
C TYR A 205 8.50 -5.60 -5.60
N ALA A 206 8.18 -4.87 -4.53
CA ALA A 206 8.52 -5.29 -3.17
C ALA A 206 7.87 -6.64 -2.83
N TYR A 207 6.59 -6.81 -3.18
CA TYR A 207 5.86 -8.06 -2.97
C TYR A 207 6.43 -9.21 -3.82
N LYS A 208 6.57 -9.04 -5.14
CA LYS A 208 7.13 -10.09 -6.02
C LYS A 208 8.54 -10.48 -5.58
N LYS A 209 9.37 -9.50 -5.20
CA LYS A 209 10.72 -9.74 -4.67
C LYS A 209 10.69 -10.54 -3.37
N CYS A 210 9.90 -10.12 -2.37
CA CYS A 210 9.76 -10.86 -1.12
C CYS A 210 9.24 -12.28 -1.34
N LYS A 211 8.25 -12.45 -2.23
CA LYS A 211 7.68 -13.75 -2.56
C LYS A 211 8.70 -14.68 -3.22
N ARG A 212 9.47 -14.17 -4.19
CA ARG A 212 10.54 -14.93 -4.87
C ARG A 212 11.63 -15.37 -3.90
N GLU A 213 12.08 -14.49 -3.01
CA GLU A 213 13.06 -14.86 -1.98
C GLU A 213 12.49 -15.87 -0.98
N ASN A 214 11.22 -15.73 -0.61
CA ASN A 214 10.55 -16.71 0.24
C ASN A 214 10.45 -18.10 -0.41
N CYS A 215 10.20 -18.16 -1.73
CA CYS A 215 10.25 -19.43 -2.46
C CYS A 215 11.65 -20.05 -2.43
N LYS A 216 12.71 -19.27 -2.67
CA LYS A 216 14.10 -19.75 -2.55
C LYS A 216 14.37 -20.31 -1.15
N LEU A 217 13.92 -19.63 -0.09
CA LEU A 217 14.05 -20.11 1.29
C LEU A 217 13.29 -21.42 1.52
N LYS A 218 12.08 -21.54 0.97
CA LYS A 218 11.28 -22.76 1.04
C LYS A 218 11.97 -23.93 0.33
N ASP A 219 12.51 -23.72 -0.86
CA ASP A 219 13.19 -24.75 -1.66
C ASP A 219 14.48 -25.22 -0.99
N CYS A 220 15.19 -24.31 -0.31
CA CYS A 220 16.36 -24.64 0.51
C CYS A 220 16.01 -25.22 1.90
N SER A 221 14.75 -25.56 2.18
CA SER A 221 14.27 -26.00 3.50
C SER A 221 14.62 -25.04 4.65
N GLY A 222 14.81 -23.76 4.33
CA GLY A 222 15.06 -22.70 5.29
C GLY A 222 13.78 -22.22 5.96
N GLN A 223 13.95 -21.34 6.94
CA GLN A 223 12.84 -20.63 7.57
C GLN A 223 12.12 -19.77 6.53
N HIS A 224 10.85 -20.06 6.28
CA HIS A 224 10.04 -19.38 5.26
C HIS A 224 8.65 -19.01 5.80
N LEU A 225 8.03 -18.03 5.16
CA LEU A 225 6.68 -17.55 5.42
C LEU A 225 5.67 -18.45 4.71
N THR A 226 4.68 -18.92 5.46
CA THR A 226 3.52 -19.64 4.90
C THR A 226 2.27 -18.83 5.17
N VAL A 227 1.41 -18.67 4.16
CA VAL A 227 0.12 -17.98 4.29
C VAL A 227 -1.01 -18.97 4.01
N GLU A 228 -1.94 -19.06 4.94
CA GLU A 228 -3.17 -19.84 4.86
C GLU A 228 -4.37 -18.89 4.77
N PHE A 229 -5.49 -19.41 4.25
CA PHE A 229 -6.74 -18.67 4.13
C PHE A 229 -7.88 -19.43 4.79
N CYS A 230 -8.89 -18.69 5.25
CA CYS A 230 -10.12 -19.28 5.76
C CYS A 230 -10.87 -20.02 4.65
N SER A 231 -11.54 -21.11 5.03
CA SER A 231 -12.54 -21.74 4.19
C SER A 231 -13.88 -21.05 4.40
N TYR A 232 -14.56 -20.70 3.31
CA TYR A 232 -15.83 -19.99 3.38
C TYR A 232 -16.99 -20.91 2.99
N PRO A 233 -18.16 -20.80 3.65
CA PRO A 233 -19.37 -21.52 3.26
C PRO A 233 -19.80 -21.22 1.83
N ALA A 234 -20.41 -22.20 1.16
CA ALA A 234 -20.88 -22.06 -0.22
C ALA A 234 -21.87 -20.89 -0.41
N ALA A 235 -22.63 -20.52 0.63
CA ALA A 235 -23.55 -19.38 0.61
C ALA A 235 -22.84 -18.03 0.34
N LEU A 236 -21.58 -17.88 0.79
CA LEU A 236 -20.78 -16.67 0.61
C LEU A 236 -19.98 -16.67 -0.70
N SER A 237 -20.02 -17.74 -1.48
CA SER A 237 -19.23 -17.86 -2.73
C SER A 237 -19.43 -16.69 -3.70
N ARG A 238 -20.66 -16.16 -3.80
CA ARG A 238 -21.01 -15.00 -4.65
C ARG A 238 -20.31 -13.69 -4.23
N TYR A 239 -19.82 -13.62 -3.00
CA TYR A 239 -19.14 -12.46 -2.43
C TYR A 239 -17.63 -12.69 -2.29
N ILE A 240 -17.10 -13.80 -2.82
CA ILE A 240 -15.68 -14.12 -2.73
C ILE A 240 -15.07 -14.07 -4.12
N ASP A 241 -14.18 -13.11 -4.31
CA ASP A 241 -13.36 -12.98 -5.51
C ASP A 241 -12.04 -13.74 -5.30
N TYR A 242 -11.87 -14.86 -5.99
CA TYR A 242 -10.65 -15.67 -5.93
C TYR A 242 -9.62 -15.11 -6.91
N ARG A 243 -8.50 -14.62 -6.36
CA ARG A 243 -7.45 -14.00 -7.17
C ARG A 243 -6.27 -14.92 -7.35
N HIS A 244 -5.85 -15.10 -8.60
CA HIS A 244 -4.59 -15.77 -8.87
C HIS A 244 -3.43 -14.83 -8.52
N CYS A 245 -2.50 -15.35 -7.71
CA CYS A 245 -1.29 -14.63 -7.31
C CYS A 245 -0.05 -15.23 -7.95
N CYS A 246 -0.22 -16.09 -8.95
CA CYS A 246 0.90 -16.71 -9.61
C CYS A 246 1.69 -15.62 -10.33
N LEU A 247 3.01 -15.72 -10.17
CA LEU A 247 3.94 -15.27 -11.20
C LEU A 247 3.41 -15.94 -12.47
N GLU A 248 3.05 -15.18 -13.49
CA GLU A 248 2.79 -15.80 -14.79
C GLU A 248 4.05 -16.58 -15.12
N GLU A 249 3.99 -17.90 -14.99
CA GLU A 249 4.88 -18.79 -15.72
C GLU A 249 4.44 -18.66 -17.17
N GLU A 250 4.79 -17.52 -17.79
CA GLU A 250 4.96 -17.49 -19.22
C GLU A 250 6.03 -18.54 -19.48
N SER A 251 5.58 -19.72 -19.90
CA SER A 251 6.39 -20.77 -20.45
C SER A 251 7.42 -20.09 -21.34
N HIS A 252 8.69 -20.13 -20.94
CA HIS A 252 9.78 -19.74 -21.81
C HIS A 252 9.71 -20.66 -23.03
N SER A 253 9.00 -20.21 -24.06
CA SER A 253 9.16 -20.72 -25.40
C SER A 253 10.61 -20.42 -25.75
N VAL A 254 11.40 -21.48 -25.84
CA VAL A 254 12.77 -21.45 -26.31
C VAL A 254 12.69 -21.07 -27.80
N GLY A 255 12.63 -19.77 -28.06
CA GLY A 255 12.62 -19.17 -29.39
C GLY A 255 13.33 -17.83 -29.30
N GLY A 256 14.34 -17.63 -30.15
CA GLY A 256 15.23 -16.46 -30.11
C GLY A 256 14.53 -15.13 -30.35
N GLU A 257 13.91 -14.57 -29.31
CA GLU A 257 13.32 -13.24 -29.35
C GLU A 257 14.35 -12.16 -28.99
N LYS A 258 14.35 -11.06 -29.75
CA LYS A 258 15.11 -9.86 -29.44
C LYS A 258 14.74 -9.41 -28.02
N LYS A 259 15.68 -9.48 -27.07
CA LYS A 259 15.46 -9.00 -25.70
C LYS A 259 15.04 -7.52 -25.74
N VAL A 260 13.76 -7.27 -25.51
CA VAL A 260 13.24 -5.92 -25.36
C VAL A 260 13.90 -5.28 -24.13
N PRO A 261 14.54 -4.11 -24.24
CA PRO A 261 15.19 -3.49 -23.11
C PRO A 261 14.18 -3.10 -22.03
N ILE A 262 14.57 -3.24 -20.76
CA ILE A 262 13.77 -2.86 -19.60
C ILE A 262 13.58 -1.34 -19.59
N CYS A 263 12.38 -0.88 -19.22
CA CYS A 263 12.14 0.55 -19.01
C CYS A 263 12.75 1.01 -17.69
N GLU A 264 13.78 1.87 -17.75
CA GLU A 264 14.46 2.38 -16.55
C GLU A 264 13.53 3.16 -15.61
N LYS A 265 12.62 3.99 -16.18
CA LYS A 265 11.66 4.76 -15.38
C LYS A 265 10.69 3.83 -14.64
N PHE A 266 10.13 2.85 -15.33
CA PHE A 266 9.25 1.88 -14.71
C PHE A 266 9.99 1.00 -13.68
N SER A 267 11.20 0.54 -14.02
CA SER A 267 12.05 -0.24 -13.11
C SER A 267 12.31 0.50 -11.80
N ALA A 268 12.55 1.81 -11.84
CA ALA A 268 12.83 2.60 -10.64
C ALA A 268 11.56 2.95 -9.83
N TYR A 269 10.46 3.29 -10.49
CA TYR A 269 9.32 3.94 -9.83
C TYR A 269 8.00 3.17 -9.91
N GLY A 270 7.92 2.10 -10.71
CA GLY A 270 6.67 1.39 -11.01
C GLY A 270 5.70 2.20 -11.89
N TRP A 271 6.18 3.29 -12.50
CA TRP A 271 5.37 4.13 -13.39
C TRP A 271 6.18 4.65 -14.57
N CYS A 272 5.53 4.76 -15.72
CA CYS A 272 6.10 5.29 -16.95
C CYS A 272 5.08 6.20 -17.65
N PRO A 273 5.47 7.40 -18.11
CA PRO A 273 4.55 8.32 -18.79
C PRO A 273 4.03 7.77 -20.12
N ARG A 274 4.73 6.80 -20.72
CA ARG A 274 4.29 6.13 -21.96
C ARG A 274 3.29 5.00 -21.69
N GLY A 275 3.09 4.61 -20.44
CA GLY A 275 2.12 3.58 -20.04
C GLY A 275 2.24 2.30 -20.87
N VAL A 276 1.10 1.79 -21.33
CA VAL A 276 0.99 0.60 -22.19
C VAL A 276 1.62 0.78 -23.58
N MET A 277 1.85 2.02 -24.01
CA MET A 277 2.49 2.34 -25.29
C MET A 277 4.03 2.40 -25.19
N CYS A 278 4.61 1.96 -24.06
CA CYS A 278 6.05 1.97 -23.90
C CYS A 278 6.70 0.88 -24.76
N PRO A 279 7.68 1.20 -25.63
CA PRO A 279 8.41 0.20 -26.41
C PRO A 279 9.42 -0.62 -25.59
N GLN A 280 9.55 -0.31 -24.29
CA GLN A 280 10.45 -0.98 -23.36
C GLN A 280 9.63 -1.88 -22.43
N SER A 281 10.25 -2.95 -21.92
CA SER A 281 9.56 -3.90 -21.04
C SER A 281 9.23 -3.28 -19.68
N HIS A 282 7.98 -3.46 -19.25
CA HIS A 282 7.48 -3.18 -17.90
C HIS A 282 7.32 -4.48 -17.07
N ASN A 283 7.81 -5.62 -17.57
CA ASN A 283 7.69 -6.90 -16.87
C ASN A 283 8.56 -6.87 -15.59
N ILE A 284 7.91 -6.92 -14.43
CA ILE A 284 8.56 -6.81 -13.12
C ILE A 284 9.45 -8.01 -12.83
N ASP A 285 9.12 -9.20 -13.32
CA ASP A 285 9.93 -10.39 -13.11
C ASP A 285 11.27 -10.29 -13.86
N LEU A 286 11.26 -9.77 -15.08
CA LEU A 286 12.48 -9.42 -15.82
C LEU A 286 13.29 -8.33 -15.12
N ILE A 287 12.62 -7.33 -14.53
CA ILE A 287 13.29 -6.27 -13.76
C ILE A 287 14.00 -6.86 -12.54
N ILE A 288 13.32 -7.72 -11.78
CA ILE A 288 13.90 -8.38 -10.59
C ILE A 288 15.09 -9.27 -11.01
N ASP A 289 14.98 -10.00 -12.11
CA ASP A 289 16.08 -10.85 -12.62
C ASP A 289 17.33 -10.04 -12.95
N GLU A 290 17.16 -8.89 -13.60
CA GLU A 290 18.27 -8.00 -13.95
C GLU A 290 18.90 -7.37 -12.69
N ASP A 291 18.06 -6.88 -11.77
CA ASP A 291 18.53 -6.32 -10.50
C ASP A 291 19.30 -7.37 -9.67
N ASP A 292 18.85 -8.63 -9.64
CA ASP A 292 19.52 -9.73 -8.95
C ASP A 292 20.88 -10.07 -9.56
N LYS A 293 20.96 -10.15 -10.89
CA LYS A 293 22.24 -10.36 -11.59
C LYS A 293 23.23 -9.24 -11.28
N LEU A 294 22.80 -7.99 -11.39
CA LEU A 294 23.64 -6.83 -11.08
C LEU A 294 24.08 -6.82 -9.61
N TRP A 295 23.21 -7.23 -8.70
CA TRP A 295 23.53 -7.34 -7.27
C TRP A 295 24.57 -8.44 -7.02
N GLU A 296 24.41 -9.62 -7.63
CA GLU A 296 25.38 -10.72 -7.53
C GLU A 296 26.76 -10.34 -8.09
N GLU A 297 26.80 -9.66 -9.24
CA GLU A 297 28.06 -9.17 -9.82
C GLU A 297 28.76 -8.18 -8.89
N LYS A 298 28.02 -7.22 -8.34
CA LYS A 298 28.55 -6.26 -7.35
C LYS A 298 29.05 -6.99 -6.11
N ARG A 299 28.32 -7.99 -5.62
CA ARG A 299 28.73 -8.83 -4.48
C ARG A 299 30.02 -9.60 -4.77
N LYS A 300 30.14 -10.21 -5.95
CA LYS A 300 31.37 -10.90 -6.41
C LYS A 300 32.55 -9.93 -6.47
N LYS A 301 32.37 -8.75 -7.09
CA LYS A 301 33.41 -7.69 -7.16
C LYS A 301 33.85 -7.23 -5.76
N ARG A 302 32.92 -6.99 -4.84
CA ARG A 302 33.21 -6.65 -3.43
C ARG A 302 34.00 -7.74 -2.72
N LYS A 303 33.59 -9.02 -2.88
CA LYS A 303 34.31 -10.18 -2.30
C LYS A 303 35.73 -10.32 -2.84
N HIS A 304 35.94 -10.07 -4.14
CA HIS A 304 37.28 -10.06 -4.74
C HIS A 304 38.15 -8.91 -4.21
N LYS A 305 37.60 -7.69 -4.10
CA LYS A 305 38.31 -6.54 -3.53
C LYS A 305 38.70 -6.78 -2.07
N TRP A 306 37.78 -7.32 -1.25
CA TRP A 306 38.04 -7.67 0.14
C TRP A 306 39.12 -8.74 0.27
N LYS A 307 39.07 -9.82 -0.54
CA LYS A 307 40.13 -10.85 -0.55
C LYS A 307 41.50 -10.28 -0.93
N ARG A 308 41.56 -9.35 -1.90
CA ARG A 308 42.81 -8.67 -2.28
C ARG A 308 43.35 -7.81 -1.14
N ARG A 309 42.47 -7.05 -0.48
CA ARG A 309 42.85 -6.22 0.67
C ARG A 309 43.36 -7.07 1.84
N LYS A 310 42.66 -8.16 2.17
CA LYS A 310 43.08 -9.10 3.22
C LYS A 310 44.44 -9.73 2.92
N LYS A 311 44.68 -10.17 1.67
CA LYS A 311 45.99 -10.70 1.25
C LYS A 311 47.09 -9.64 1.31
N ALA A 312 46.78 -8.38 0.97
CA ALA A 312 47.74 -7.28 1.07
C ALA A 312 48.05 -6.91 2.52
N GLU A 313 47.05 -6.92 3.41
CA GLU A 313 47.23 -6.73 4.85
C GLU A 313 48.01 -7.89 5.49
N GLU A 314 47.75 -9.14 5.09
CA GLU A 314 48.54 -10.31 5.53
C GLU A 314 49.99 -10.23 5.04
N ALA A 315 50.23 -9.81 3.80
CA ALA A 315 51.57 -9.60 3.26
C ALA A 315 52.29 -8.42 3.95
N ALA A 316 51.58 -7.32 4.23
CA ALA A 316 52.13 -6.17 4.96
C ALA A 316 52.47 -6.55 6.41
N LYS A 317 51.61 -7.32 7.10
CA LYS A 317 51.91 -7.85 8.45
C LYS A 317 53.07 -8.85 8.46
N ALA A 318 53.25 -9.63 7.39
CA ALA A 318 54.42 -10.50 7.24
C ALA A 318 55.72 -9.70 7.04
N LEU A 319 55.65 -8.53 6.39
CA LEU A 319 56.75 -7.58 6.24
C LEU A 319 57.01 -6.75 7.51
N GLU A 320 55.97 -6.40 8.27
CA GLU A 320 56.07 -5.70 9.56
C GLU A 320 56.55 -6.60 10.71
N GLN A 321 56.37 -7.93 10.61
CA GLN A 321 57.00 -8.88 11.55
C GLN A 321 58.54 -8.94 11.42
N GLU A 322 59.13 -8.34 10.36
CA GLU A 322 60.58 -8.11 10.24
C GLU A 322 61.02 -6.69 10.69
N SER A 323 60.08 -5.82 11.09
CA SER A 323 60.37 -4.43 11.47
C SER A 323 59.37 -3.94 12.53
N SER A 324 59.78 -3.99 13.79
CA SER A 324 58.96 -3.67 14.97
C SER A 324 58.28 -2.29 14.97
N GLY A 325 56.97 -2.29 15.28
CA GLY A 325 56.30 -1.34 16.19
C GLY A 325 55.60 -0.12 15.59
N ILE A 326 54.25 -0.13 15.59
CA ILE A 326 53.33 0.83 16.25
C ILE A 326 51.90 0.60 15.72
N GLU A 327 50.94 0.46 16.63
CA GLU A 327 49.51 0.27 16.35
C GLU A 327 48.78 1.61 16.08
N MET A 328 47.85 1.62 15.13
CA MET A 328 46.74 2.58 15.12
C MET A 328 45.47 1.94 14.53
N GLU A 329 44.36 2.09 15.25
CA GLU A 329 43.04 1.57 14.92
C GLU A 329 42.40 2.29 13.72
N ALA A 330 41.77 1.53 12.82
CA ALA A 330 40.96 2.05 11.72
C ALA A 330 39.48 1.72 11.94
N GLN A 331 38.65 2.76 12.05
CA GLN A 331 37.20 2.66 12.16
C GLN A 331 36.56 2.20 10.83
N ASN A 332 35.65 1.23 10.92
CA ASN A 332 34.87 0.71 9.79
C ASN A 332 33.66 1.62 9.52
N GLY A 333 33.57 2.15 8.30
CA GLY A 333 32.34 2.72 7.75
C GLY A 333 31.59 1.65 6.95
N GLU A 334 30.35 1.34 7.35
CA GLU A 334 29.44 0.51 6.56
C GLU A 334 28.84 1.32 5.39
N GLU A 335 29.31 1.09 4.17
CA GLU A 335 28.67 1.63 2.96
C GLU A 335 27.54 0.71 2.48
N GLY A 336 26.35 1.29 2.38
CA GLY A 336 25.13 0.64 1.89
C GLY A 336 25.17 0.21 0.41
N PRO A 337 24.11 -0.48 -0.05
CA PRO A 337 24.00 -0.91 -1.44
C PRO A 337 23.75 0.29 -2.37
N PRO A 338 24.06 0.14 -3.67
CA PRO A 338 24.03 1.25 -4.62
C PRO A 338 22.61 1.70 -4.95
N ARG A 339 22.34 3.00 -4.79
CA ARG A 339 21.15 3.68 -5.30
C ARG A 339 21.27 3.90 -6.82
N LYS A 340 20.18 3.69 -7.56
CA LYS A 340 20.05 4.24 -8.93
C LYS A 340 20.02 5.78 -8.79
N GLN A 341 20.84 6.48 -9.57
CA GLN A 341 20.97 7.94 -9.51
C GLN A 341 19.60 8.61 -9.75
N SER A 342 19.27 9.59 -8.90
CA SER A 342 18.15 10.51 -9.11
C SER A 342 18.44 11.38 -10.34
N CYS A 343 17.64 11.22 -11.40
CA CYS A 343 17.62 12.15 -12.52
C CYS A 343 16.56 13.21 -12.26
N TYR A 344 16.95 14.30 -11.60
CA TYR A 344 16.33 15.61 -11.76
C TYR A 344 17.43 16.64 -11.98
N LYS A 345 17.57 17.11 -13.22
CA LYS A 345 18.18 18.40 -13.52
C LYS A 345 17.03 19.37 -13.80
N PRO A 346 16.80 20.41 -12.99
CA PRO A 346 15.91 21.49 -13.38
C PRO A 346 16.60 22.29 -14.50
N ALA A 347 15.95 22.35 -15.66
CA ALA A 347 16.37 23.27 -16.70
C ALA A 347 15.93 24.69 -16.30
N ALA A 348 16.94 25.55 -16.12
CA ALA A 348 16.96 26.99 -16.30
C ALA A 348 15.75 27.82 -15.82
N ALA A 349 15.98 28.57 -14.73
CA ALA A 349 15.33 29.85 -14.48
C ALA A 349 16.01 30.93 -15.33
N SER A 350 15.26 31.54 -16.25
CA SER A 350 15.35 32.90 -16.83
C SER A 350 14.27 32.87 -17.93
N GLU A 351 13.22 33.67 -17.94
CA GLU A 351 13.20 35.13 -17.87
C GLU A 351 11.91 35.61 -17.18
N LEU A 352 12.06 36.59 -16.29
CA LEU A 352 10.99 37.51 -15.92
C LEU A 352 10.88 38.57 -17.01
N ALA A 353 9.68 38.78 -17.54
CA ALA A 353 9.29 40.04 -18.16
C ALA A 353 7.98 40.49 -17.51
N GLU A 354 8.07 41.58 -16.75
CA GLU A 354 6.97 42.32 -16.16
C GLU A 354 6.07 42.93 -17.24
N ILE A 355 4.75 42.80 -17.11
CA ILE A 355 3.80 43.74 -17.72
C ILE A 355 2.72 44.07 -16.67
N THR A 356 2.67 45.36 -16.34
CA THR A 356 1.69 46.04 -15.47
C THR A 356 0.28 46.10 -16.07
N PRO A 357 -0.78 46.31 -15.27
CA PRO A 357 -2.17 46.28 -15.74
C PRO A 357 -2.57 47.62 -16.37
N SER A 358 -3.31 47.57 -17.49
CA SER A 358 -4.05 48.71 -18.03
C SER A 358 -5.53 48.39 -18.07
N THR A 359 -6.28 49.26 -17.42
CA THR A 359 -7.73 49.50 -17.50
C THR A 359 -8.24 49.72 -18.93
N GLY A 360 -9.47 49.29 -19.21
CA GLY A 360 -10.25 49.63 -20.41
C GLY A 360 -11.59 48.89 -20.45
N ASP A 361 -12.69 49.64 -20.35
CA ASP A 361 -14.11 49.28 -20.26
C ASP A 361 -14.73 48.66 -21.54
N TRP A 362 -15.71 47.73 -21.31
CA TRP A 362 -17.05 47.43 -21.93
C TRP A 362 -17.33 47.61 -23.45
N PRO A 363 -18.41 47.04 -24.07
CA PRO A 363 -19.66 46.43 -23.52
C PRO A 363 -20.06 45.05 -24.11
N LEU A 364 -20.78 44.18 -23.37
CA LEU A 364 -22.24 43.93 -23.42
C LEU A 364 -22.86 43.85 -24.82
N GLU A 365 -23.28 42.64 -25.23
CA GLU A 365 -24.55 42.43 -25.93
C GLU A 365 -25.22 41.13 -25.43
N GLU A 366 -26.43 41.32 -24.92
CA GLU A 366 -27.44 40.29 -24.68
C GLU A 366 -27.92 39.73 -26.02
N ASN A 367 -28.22 38.42 -26.07
CA ASN A 367 -29.42 38.00 -26.77
C ASN A 367 -29.95 36.67 -26.22
N SER A 368 -31.20 36.76 -25.75
CA SER A 368 -32.10 35.67 -25.38
C SER A 368 -32.38 34.73 -26.55
N MET A 369 -32.68 33.46 -26.26
CA MET A 369 -33.90 32.79 -26.74
C MET A 369 -33.99 31.36 -26.20
N ASP A 370 -35.01 31.14 -25.36
CA ASP A 370 -35.59 29.84 -25.03
C ASP A 370 -36.19 29.17 -26.26
N VAL A 371 -35.98 27.86 -26.42
CA VAL A 371 -36.94 26.95 -27.07
C VAL A 371 -36.89 25.59 -26.38
N GLU A 372 -37.97 25.28 -25.67
CA GLU A 372 -38.35 23.94 -25.20
C GLU A 372 -38.56 22.99 -26.39
N ALA A 373 -38.23 21.71 -26.22
CA ALA A 373 -38.73 20.65 -27.09
C ALA A 373 -39.11 19.43 -26.25
N GLU A 374 -40.41 19.14 -26.30
CA GLU A 374 -41.17 18.18 -25.53
C GLU A 374 -40.85 16.71 -25.84
N ILE A 375 -41.14 15.87 -24.84
CA ILE A 375 -41.20 14.41 -24.89
C ILE A 375 -42.48 13.98 -25.63
N PRO A 376 -42.47 12.85 -26.37
CA PRO A 376 -43.64 11.98 -26.34
C PRO A 376 -43.28 10.52 -26.00
N GLU A 377 -43.94 10.01 -24.98
CA GLU A 377 -44.11 8.59 -24.70
C GLU A 377 -45.22 8.01 -25.61
N THR A 378 -45.01 6.82 -26.19
CA THR A 378 -46.01 5.73 -26.21
C THR A 378 -45.39 4.41 -26.72
N GLU A 379 -45.34 3.45 -25.81
CA GLU A 379 -45.58 1.98 -25.84
C GLU A 379 -45.33 1.09 -27.08
N ALA A 380 -44.52 0.05 -26.79
CA ALA A 380 -44.66 -1.39 -27.08
C ALA A 380 -44.49 -1.95 -28.52
N GLU A 381 -43.44 -2.75 -28.71
CA GLU A 381 -43.57 -4.15 -29.17
C GLU A 381 -42.29 -4.98 -28.93
N CYS A 382 -42.48 -6.19 -28.39
CA CYS A 382 -41.44 -7.17 -28.11
C CYS A 382 -40.87 -7.80 -29.38
N ALA A 383 -39.54 -7.82 -29.53
CA ALA A 383 -38.85 -8.76 -30.40
C ALA A 383 -37.62 -9.34 -29.69
N ALA A 384 -37.69 -10.64 -29.43
CA ALA A 384 -36.64 -11.44 -28.82
C ALA A 384 -35.37 -11.44 -29.67
N ALA A 385 -34.27 -10.89 -29.16
CA ALA A 385 -32.93 -11.08 -29.69
C ALA A 385 -32.07 -11.78 -28.62
N LYS A 386 -31.65 -13.01 -28.95
CA LYS A 386 -30.72 -13.83 -28.17
C LYS A 386 -29.45 -13.02 -27.86
N GLU A 387 -29.16 -12.82 -26.58
CA GLU A 387 -27.86 -12.34 -26.11
C GLU A 387 -26.79 -13.35 -26.54
N LYS A 388 -25.97 -12.98 -27.53
CA LYS A 388 -24.66 -13.57 -27.72
C LYS A 388 -23.71 -12.80 -26.83
N GLU A 389 -23.20 -13.45 -25.80
CA GLU A 389 -22.04 -12.99 -25.03
C GLU A 389 -20.91 -12.61 -26.01
N SER A 390 -20.67 -11.31 -26.15
CA SER A 390 -19.45 -10.81 -26.77
C SER A 390 -18.34 -10.92 -25.73
N HIS A 391 -17.66 -12.06 -25.72
CA HIS A 391 -16.33 -12.16 -25.12
C HIS A 391 -15.40 -11.16 -25.82
N GLY A 392 -15.29 -9.96 -25.25
CA GLY A 392 -14.23 -9.02 -25.58
C GLY A 392 -12.87 -9.64 -25.23
N PRO A 393 -11.79 -9.27 -25.94
CA PRO A 393 -10.47 -9.83 -25.69
C PRO A 393 -10.06 -9.53 -24.25
N SER A 394 -9.63 -10.55 -23.53
CA SER A 394 -9.02 -10.42 -22.20
C SER A 394 -7.87 -9.43 -22.29
N SER A 395 -8.07 -8.22 -21.80
CA SER A 395 -7.01 -7.24 -21.66
C SER A 395 -5.93 -7.82 -20.74
N LEU A 396 -4.67 -7.70 -21.15
CA LEU A 396 -3.47 -7.95 -20.34
C LEU A 396 -3.40 -6.93 -19.19
N GLY A 397 -4.36 -7.00 -18.26
CA GLY A 397 -4.42 -6.19 -17.07
C GLY A 397 -3.57 -6.83 -15.98
N GLY A 398 -2.38 -6.27 -15.76
CA GLY A 398 -1.46 -6.68 -14.70
C GLY A 398 -2.07 -6.70 -13.31
N THR A 399 -1.29 -7.15 -12.33
CA THR A 399 -1.64 -7.49 -10.94
C THR A 399 -2.29 -6.35 -10.11
N HIS A 400 -2.55 -5.18 -10.70
CA HIS A 400 -3.25 -4.03 -10.13
C HIS A 400 -4.79 -4.14 -10.13
N ARG A 401 -5.37 -5.34 -10.08
CA ARG A 401 -6.80 -5.46 -9.79
C ARG A 401 -7.07 -4.88 -8.40
N ALA A 402 -7.97 -3.91 -8.32
CA ALA A 402 -8.38 -3.33 -7.05
C ALA A 402 -8.81 -4.45 -6.09
N GLY A 403 -8.01 -4.79 -5.07
CA GLY A 403 -8.35 -5.75 -3.99
C GLY A 403 -7.14 -6.31 -3.29
N PHE A 404 -6.03 -6.34 -4.03
CA PHE A 404 -4.87 -7.16 -3.71
C PHE A 404 -3.75 -6.40 -2.98
N ASP A 405 -3.80 -5.07 -3.00
CA ASP A 405 -2.73 -4.20 -2.50
C ASP A 405 -2.53 -4.30 -0.98
N ALA A 406 -3.61 -4.36 -0.20
CA ALA A 406 -3.53 -4.58 1.24
C ALA A 406 -2.94 -5.97 1.59
N PHE A 407 -3.20 -6.99 0.76
CA PHE A 407 -2.60 -8.31 0.93
C PHE A 407 -1.10 -8.28 0.64
N MET A 408 -0.68 -7.65 -0.47
CA MET A 408 0.73 -7.48 -0.81
C MET A 408 1.47 -6.73 0.31
N THR A 409 0.85 -5.68 0.84
CA THR A 409 1.33 -4.89 1.97
C THR A 409 1.52 -5.79 3.21
N GLY A 410 0.51 -6.57 3.59
CA GLY A 410 0.59 -7.48 4.73
C GLY A 410 1.63 -8.58 4.54
N TYR A 411 1.76 -9.12 3.33
CA TYR A 411 2.77 -10.14 3.00
C TYR A 411 4.19 -9.59 3.16
N ILE A 412 4.47 -8.38 2.65
CA ILE A 412 5.78 -7.72 2.81
C ILE A 412 6.10 -7.57 4.30
N MET A 413 5.17 -7.07 5.10
CA MET A 413 5.38 -6.90 6.54
C MET A 413 5.66 -8.23 7.24
N ALA A 414 4.88 -9.27 6.97
CA ALA A 414 5.08 -10.59 7.56
C ALA A 414 6.44 -11.19 7.17
N TYR A 415 6.87 -10.99 5.92
CA TYR A 415 8.17 -11.43 5.42
C TYR A 415 9.33 -10.68 6.07
N VAL A 416 9.27 -9.35 6.16
CA VAL A 416 10.30 -8.53 6.82
C VAL A 416 10.42 -8.92 8.30
N TRP A 417 9.29 -9.05 8.99
CA TRP A 417 9.26 -9.48 10.39
C TRP A 417 9.88 -10.88 10.57
N MET A 418 9.57 -11.84 9.69
CA MET A 418 10.17 -13.17 9.72
C MET A 418 11.70 -13.10 9.63
N LEU A 419 12.25 -12.33 8.68
CA LEU A 419 13.69 -12.18 8.51
C LEU A 419 14.37 -11.61 9.77
N LYS A 420 13.70 -10.69 10.46
CA LYS A 420 14.25 -9.99 11.64
C LYS A 420 14.07 -10.76 12.95
N LYS A 421 13.02 -11.57 13.07
CA LYS A 421 12.84 -12.48 14.21
C LYS A 421 13.98 -13.50 14.29
N GLY A 422 14.52 -13.94 13.15
CA GLY A 422 15.67 -14.86 13.10
C GLY A 422 17.00 -14.24 13.57
N THR A 423 17.11 -12.91 13.64
CA THR A 423 18.35 -12.20 14.00
C THR A 423 18.37 -11.65 15.43
N ASN A 424 17.20 -11.42 16.05
CA ASN A 424 17.11 -10.89 17.42
C ASN A 424 16.76 -12.01 18.41
N THR A 425 17.72 -12.36 19.27
CA THR A 425 17.57 -13.33 20.37
C THR A 425 16.74 -12.82 21.55
N ASP A 426 16.44 -11.52 21.61
CA ASP A 426 15.69 -10.93 22.72
C ASP A 426 14.21 -10.77 22.37
N ALA A 427 13.47 -11.87 22.51
CA ALA A 427 12.01 -11.88 22.47
C ALA A 427 11.44 -11.28 23.77
N GLY A 428 11.50 -9.97 23.92
CA GLY A 428 10.98 -9.29 25.12
C GLY A 428 10.51 -7.86 24.89
N ALA A 429 9.19 -7.66 24.90
CA ALA A 429 8.46 -6.40 25.12
C ALA A 429 8.64 -5.20 24.16
N GLY A 430 9.53 -5.28 23.16
CA GLY A 430 9.74 -4.19 22.18
C GLY A 430 8.74 -4.17 21.00
N PRO A 431 8.68 -3.06 20.24
CA PRO A 431 7.91 -2.97 19.00
C PRO A 431 8.39 -3.97 17.95
N TRP A 432 7.51 -4.38 17.02
CA TRP A 432 7.81 -5.41 15.99
C TRP A 432 9.03 -5.06 15.14
N LEU A 433 9.12 -3.86 14.63
CA LEU A 433 10.30 -3.42 13.90
C LEU A 433 10.69 -2.09 14.50
N PRO A 434 11.56 -2.05 15.53
CA PRO A 434 11.93 -0.82 16.22
C PRO A 434 12.40 0.26 15.25
N ASP A 435 13.16 -0.14 14.23
CA ASP A 435 13.68 0.74 13.19
C ASP A 435 12.61 1.30 12.25
N CYS A 436 11.45 0.65 12.13
CA CYS A 436 10.33 1.08 11.29
C CYS A 436 9.15 1.66 12.09
N HIS A 437 9.17 1.54 13.43
CA HIS A 437 8.06 1.92 14.29
C HIS A 437 7.70 3.40 14.14
N ASN A 438 6.46 3.69 13.78
CA ASN A 438 5.92 5.04 13.60
C ASN A 438 6.71 5.90 12.59
N LYS A 439 7.27 5.28 11.55
CA LYS A 439 7.96 5.97 10.45
C LYS A 439 7.21 5.75 9.14
N LEU A 440 6.67 6.84 8.59
CA LEU A 440 6.03 6.83 7.28
C LEU A 440 6.99 7.27 6.19
N TYR A 441 6.92 6.59 5.05
CA TYR A 441 7.72 6.96 3.89
C TYR A 441 7.24 8.28 3.29
N LEU A 442 8.18 9.17 2.93
CA LEU A 442 7.90 10.42 2.25
C LEU A 442 8.65 10.47 0.92
N SER A 443 7.90 10.36 -0.18
CA SER A 443 8.48 10.46 -1.53
C SER A 443 9.23 11.79 -1.71
N GLY A 444 10.49 11.72 -2.13
CA GLY A 444 11.34 12.89 -2.36
C GLY A 444 11.97 13.49 -1.09
N LYS A 445 11.82 12.86 0.08
CA LYS A 445 12.48 13.27 1.32
C LYS A 445 13.45 12.21 1.80
N ALA A 446 14.56 12.64 2.41
CA ALA A 446 15.58 11.75 2.94
C ALA A 446 15.21 11.17 4.32
N VAL A 447 14.26 11.80 5.02
CA VAL A 447 13.81 11.43 6.35
C VAL A 447 12.33 11.04 6.33
N PRO A 448 11.91 10.03 7.10
CA PRO A 448 10.51 9.66 7.21
C PRO A 448 9.73 10.69 8.03
N LEU A 449 8.41 10.72 7.87
CA LEU A 449 7.54 11.38 8.83
C LEU A 449 7.43 10.52 10.09
N GLN A 450 7.75 11.10 11.24
CA GLN A 450 7.61 10.42 12.52
C GLN A 450 6.21 10.64 13.10
N ILE A 451 5.50 9.56 13.37
CA ILE A 451 4.18 9.58 14.02
C ILE A 451 4.37 9.52 15.52
N VAL A 452 4.62 10.69 16.11
CA VAL A 452 4.81 10.85 17.55
C VAL A 452 4.05 12.06 18.06
N LYS A 453 3.56 11.96 19.28
CA LYS A 453 3.05 13.10 20.05
C LYS A 453 4.23 13.83 20.67
N SER A 454 4.52 15.04 20.19
CA SER A 454 5.53 15.90 20.81
C SER A 454 5.01 16.51 22.11
N LEU A 455 5.92 16.99 22.97
CA LEU A 455 5.56 17.72 24.19
C LEU A 455 4.76 19.01 23.93
N PHE A 456 4.90 19.58 22.74
CA PHE A 456 4.24 20.83 22.35
C PHE A 456 2.95 20.59 21.56
N SER A 457 2.73 19.37 21.08
CA SER A 457 1.57 19.01 20.27
C SER A 457 0.42 18.56 21.16
N LYS A 458 -0.74 19.22 21.00
CA LYS A 458 -1.99 18.83 21.66
C LYS A 458 -2.80 17.98 20.70
N SER A 459 -3.45 16.94 21.23
CA SER A 459 -4.41 16.13 20.48
C SER A 459 -5.67 16.97 20.17
N SER A 460 -6.38 16.66 19.08
CA SER A 460 -7.59 17.38 18.73
C SER A 460 -8.72 17.15 19.76
N LYS A 461 -9.66 18.09 19.85
CA LYS A 461 -10.80 17.99 20.78
C LYS A 461 -11.68 16.79 20.44
N ALA A 462 -11.99 16.61 19.16
CA ALA A 462 -12.79 15.49 18.66
C ALA A 462 -12.11 14.15 18.98
N HIS A 463 -10.80 14.04 18.72
CA HIS A 463 -10.01 12.86 19.10
C HIS A 463 -10.08 12.59 20.60
N SER A 464 -9.84 13.60 21.43
CA SER A 464 -9.86 13.43 22.89
C SER A 464 -11.20 12.91 23.42
N GLN A 465 -12.32 13.34 22.82
CA GLN A 465 -13.66 12.85 23.15
C GLN A 465 -13.86 11.41 22.67
N LYS A 466 -13.48 11.11 21.41
CA LYS A 466 -13.57 9.76 20.84
C LYS A 466 -12.75 8.75 21.59
N MET A 467 -11.50 9.07 21.94
CA MET A 467 -10.62 8.14 22.66
C MET A 467 -11.12 7.83 24.07
N LYS A 468 -11.71 8.82 24.76
CA LYS A 468 -12.38 8.57 26.05
C LYS A 468 -13.50 7.54 25.89
N LEU A 469 -14.36 7.68 24.87
CA LEU A 469 -15.44 6.73 24.60
C LEU A 469 -14.94 5.38 24.09
N ALA A 470 -13.92 5.37 23.24
CA ALA A 470 -13.37 4.17 22.63
C ALA A 470 -12.65 3.28 23.66
N TRP A 471 -12.00 3.88 24.66
CA TRP A 471 -11.19 3.18 25.65
C TRP A 471 -11.87 3.01 27.02
N ALA A 472 -12.93 3.75 27.34
CA ALA A 472 -13.70 3.53 28.57
C ALA A 472 -14.54 2.23 28.55
N SER A 473 -14.85 1.70 27.36
CA SER A 473 -15.63 0.47 27.18
C SER A 473 -14.79 -0.80 27.03
N GLY A 474 -13.50 -0.74 27.39
CA GLY A 474 -12.51 -1.79 27.16
C GLY A 474 -12.28 -2.70 28.35
#